data_AF-A0A517XN67-F1
#
_entry.id   AF-A0A517XN67-F1
#
_cell.length_a   1.000
_cell.length_b   1.000
_cell.length_c   1.000
_cell.angle_alpha   90.00
_cell.angle_beta   90.00
_cell.angle_gamma   90.00
#
_symmetry.space_group_name_H-M   'P 1'
#
loop_
_entity.id
_entity.type
_entity.pdbx_description
1 polymer ?
#
loop_
_entity_poly.entity_id
_entity_poly.type
_entity_poly.pdbx_seq_one_letter_code
_entity_poly.pdbx_strand_id
1 'polypeptide(L)'
;MTRARRPAALLLALLLLAPGCNRSPQAHPLGNRLPVGVSELYFTADVEPADAGAVAAVLKKEKLFGDRPVTAQVRYLNRRYEVRVVVRAGAESSIHPRAWRAIGEAVSRDCFRGSPVDVHLCDEQMATLRVIPFEPVRPDLPVRVTLRRSAGGGSLVAQYRNESARTLSVAVTVRNPTTGASRSTAVVLAPRGVTEHGWAEGWPYRSGDTIAVAHADYETLEVAVP
;
A
#
# COMPACT_ATOMS: atom_id res chain seq x y z
N MET A 1 10.64 -60.69 -71.30
CA MET A 1 10.74 -59.93 -70.03
C MET A 1 9.34 -59.78 -69.46
N THR A 2 8.94 -60.72 -68.60
CA THR A 2 8.70 -60.55 -67.14
C THR A 2 7.38 -59.85 -66.81
N ARG A 3 6.35 -60.63 -66.40
CA ARG A 3 5.72 -60.68 -65.05
C ARG A 3 4.87 -59.42 -64.70
N ALA A 4 3.75 -59.47 -63.99
CA ALA A 4 2.92 -60.51 -63.39
C ALA A 4 1.62 -59.84 -62.90
N ARG A 5 0.62 -60.68 -62.62
CA ARG A 5 -0.72 -60.38 -62.10
C ARG A 5 -0.74 -59.95 -60.61
N ARG A 6 -1.90 -59.37 -60.22
CA ARG A 6 -2.69 -59.57 -58.96
C ARG A 6 -2.59 -58.51 -57.82
N PRO A 7 -3.60 -58.44 -56.91
CA PRO A 7 -4.33 -57.21 -56.57
C PRO A 7 -4.38 -56.91 -55.05
N ALA A 8 -5.21 -55.91 -54.68
CA ALA A 8 -5.91 -55.75 -53.39
C ALA A 8 -5.09 -55.51 -52.11
N ALA A 9 -5.29 -54.34 -51.49
CA ALA A 9 -5.30 -54.20 -50.03
C ALA A 9 -6.11 -52.96 -49.64
N LEU A 10 -7.35 -53.21 -49.21
CA LEU A 10 -8.12 -52.34 -48.33
C LEU A 10 -7.29 -52.09 -47.06
N LEU A 11 -6.98 -50.85 -46.72
CA LEU A 11 -6.51 -50.51 -45.37
C LEU A 11 -7.64 -49.78 -44.65
N LEU A 12 -8.36 -50.55 -43.84
CA LEU A 12 -9.32 -50.09 -42.85
C LEU A 12 -8.52 -49.52 -41.68
N ALA A 13 -8.33 -48.20 -41.63
CA ALA A 13 -7.75 -47.53 -40.47
C ALA A 13 -8.81 -47.40 -39.38
N LEU A 14 -8.73 -48.31 -38.41
CA LEU A 14 -9.53 -48.34 -37.19
C LEU A 14 -9.18 -47.12 -36.32
N LEU A 15 -10.03 -46.10 -36.31
CA LEU A 15 -9.91 -44.93 -35.42
C LEU A 15 -10.33 -45.36 -34.00
N LEU A 16 -9.36 -45.70 -33.16
CA LEU A 16 -9.58 -45.93 -31.73
C LEU A 16 -9.81 -44.57 -31.05
N LEU A 17 -11.07 -44.24 -30.82
CA LEU A 17 -11.51 -43.24 -29.85
C LEU A 17 -11.11 -43.73 -28.45
N ALA A 18 -10.01 -43.22 -27.91
CA ALA A 18 -9.76 -43.30 -26.48
C ALA A 18 -10.55 -42.20 -25.77
N PRO A 19 -11.52 -42.51 -24.89
CA PRO A 19 -12.06 -41.54 -23.95
C PRO A 19 -11.02 -41.36 -22.83
N GLY A 20 -9.94 -40.65 -23.14
CA GLY A 20 -9.08 -40.07 -22.13
C GLY A 20 -9.86 -38.96 -21.45
N CYS A 21 -10.53 -39.29 -20.34
CA CYS A 21 -11.01 -38.33 -19.35
C CYS A 21 -9.83 -37.48 -18.87
N ASN A 22 -9.49 -36.45 -19.62
CA ASN A 22 -8.59 -35.40 -19.19
C ASN A 22 -9.39 -34.50 -18.25
N ARG A 23 -9.61 -34.95 -17.01
CA ARG A 23 -9.98 -34.04 -15.93
C ARG A 23 -8.75 -33.17 -15.69
N SER A 24 -8.67 -32.06 -16.41
CA SER A 24 -7.84 -30.93 -16.00
C SER A 24 -8.10 -30.70 -14.51
N PRO A 25 -7.07 -30.57 -13.67
CA PRO A 25 -7.27 -30.20 -12.27
C PRO A 25 -8.09 -28.92 -12.30
N GLN A 26 -9.29 -28.96 -11.70
CA GLN A 26 -10.14 -27.77 -11.63
C GLN A 26 -9.33 -26.70 -10.92
N ALA A 27 -8.94 -25.66 -11.67
CA ALA A 27 -8.24 -24.52 -11.12
C ALA A 27 -9.13 -23.94 -10.02
N HIS A 28 -8.59 -23.83 -8.80
CA HIS A 28 -9.33 -23.18 -7.72
C HIS A 28 -9.70 -21.76 -8.18
N PRO A 29 -10.89 -21.23 -7.86
CA PRO A 29 -11.29 -19.89 -8.31
C PRO A 29 -10.31 -18.78 -7.95
N LEU A 30 -9.49 -19.01 -6.91
CA LEU A 30 -8.46 -18.08 -6.44
C LEU A 30 -7.09 -18.24 -7.12
N GLY A 31 -6.92 -19.26 -7.98
CA GLY A 31 -5.66 -19.58 -8.64
C GLY A 31 -4.88 -20.72 -7.97
N ASN A 32 -3.57 -20.71 -8.12
CA ASN A 32 -2.68 -21.73 -7.59
C ASN A 32 -2.51 -21.56 -6.08
N ARG A 33 -2.52 -22.66 -5.34
CA ARG A 33 -2.42 -22.66 -3.88
C ARG A 33 -0.99 -22.88 -3.41
N LEU A 34 -0.50 -22.03 -2.51
CA LEU A 34 0.77 -22.14 -1.80
C LEU A 34 0.50 -22.25 -0.29
N PRO A 35 0.69 -23.42 0.33
CA PRO A 35 0.52 -23.59 1.77
C PRO A 35 1.67 -22.92 2.55
N VAL A 36 1.34 -22.22 3.65
CA VAL A 36 2.29 -21.53 4.52
C VAL A 36 1.96 -21.83 5.98
N GLY A 37 2.43 -22.98 6.47
CA GLY A 37 2.07 -23.46 7.81
C GLY A 37 0.57 -23.74 7.92
N VAL A 38 -0.12 -23.05 8.84
CA VAL A 38 -1.59 -23.13 8.99
C VAL A 38 -2.35 -22.15 8.09
N SER A 39 -1.64 -21.25 7.41
CA SER A 39 -2.19 -20.27 6.48
C SER A 39 -2.01 -20.71 5.03
N GLU A 40 -2.71 -20.05 4.11
CA GLU A 40 -2.60 -20.34 2.69
C GLU A 40 -2.60 -19.06 1.86
N LEU A 41 -1.73 -19.05 0.85
CA LEU A 41 -1.64 -17.98 -0.14
C LEU A 41 -2.06 -18.55 -1.50
N TYR A 42 -3.00 -17.89 -2.16
CA TYR A 42 -3.35 -18.16 -3.54
C TYR A 42 -2.67 -17.15 -4.46
N PHE A 43 -2.37 -17.54 -5.70
CA PHE A 43 -1.86 -16.62 -6.71
C PHE A 43 -2.39 -16.93 -8.10
N THR A 44 -2.69 -15.88 -8.87
CA THR A 44 -3.17 -16.00 -10.25
C THR A 44 -2.03 -16.33 -11.22
N ALA A 45 -2.36 -16.73 -12.45
CA ALA A 45 -1.38 -17.09 -13.47
C ALA A 45 -0.39 -15.95 -13.82
N ASP A 46 -0.81 -14.69 -13.63
CA ASP A 46 0.00 -13.49 -13.88
C ASP A 46 1.03 -13.17 -12.78
N VAL A 47 1.15 -14.04 -11.76
CA VAL A 47 2.13 -13.90 -10.67
C VAL A 47 3.07 -15.10 -10.71
N GLU A 48 4.38 -14.83 -10.77
CA GLU A 48 5.36 -15.91 -10.77
C GLU A 48 5.33 -16.66 -9.42
N PRO A 49 5.48 -18.00 -9.41
CA PRO A 49 5.50 -18.77 -8.17
C PRO A 49 6.59 -18.32 -7.18
N ALA A 50 7.74 -17.84 -7.70
CA ALA A 50 8.81 -17.29 -6.88
C ALA A 50 8.37 -16.02 -6.15
N ASP A 51 7.70 -15.11 -6.83
CA ASP A 51 7.15 -13.89 -6.25
C ASP A 51 6.08 -14.21 -5.21
N ALA A 52 5.17 -15.15 -5.50
CA ALA A 52 4.18 -15.61 -4.52
C ALA A 52 4.84 -16.18 -3.25
N GLY A 53 5.94 -16.93 -3.41
CA GLY A 53 6.76 -17.40 -2.29
C GLY A 53 7.37 -16.25 -1.47
N ALA A 54 7.88 -15.21 -2.14
CA ALA A 54 8.40 -14.02 -1.47
C ALA A 54 7.30 -13.28 -0.70
N VAL A 55 6.10 -13.13 -1.28
CA VAL A 55 4.96 -12.52 -0.59
C VAL A 55 4.58 -13.30 0.66
N ALA A 56 4.49 -14.63 0.56
CA ALA A 56 4.23 -15.48 1.73
C ALA A 56 5.25 -15.26 2.86
N ALA A 57 6.53 -15.12 2.51
CA ALA A 57 7.59 -14.86 3.49
C ALA A 57 7.42 -13.49 4.17
N VAL A 58 7.07 -12.45 3.41
CA VAL A 58 6.78 -11.11 3.96
C VAL A 58 5.55 -11.15 4.88
N LEU A 59 4.46 -11.77 4.46
CA LEU A 59 3.23 -11.89 5.26
C LEU A 59 3.47 -12.64 6.58
N LYS A 60 4.37 -13.63 6.58
CA LYS A 60 4.81 -14.30 7.80
C LYS A 60 5.65 -13.40 8.71
N LYS A 61 6.60 -12.66 8.13
CA LYS A 61 7.46 -11.69 8.86
C LYS A 61 6.63 -10.60 9.53
N GLU A 62 5.62 -10.07 8.83
CA GLU A 62 4.69 -9.05 9.34
C GLU A 62 3.59 -9.63 10.26
N LYS A 63 3.68 -10.92 10.62
CA LYS A 63 2.77 -11.62 11.54
C LYS A 63 1.31 -11.70 11.07
N LEU A 64 1.05 -11.55 9.77
CA LEU A 64 -0.26 -11.88 9.18
C LEU A 64 -0.45 -13.39 9.11
N PHE A 65 0.59 -14.10 8.67
CA PHE A 65 0.65 -15.56 8.76
C PHE A 65 1.32 -15.95 10.07
N GLY A 66 0.49 -16.13 11.10
CA GLY A 66 0.91 -16.56 12.44
C GLY A 66 0.26 -17.88 12.82
N ASP A 67 -0.18 -17.98 14.08
CA ASP A 67 -0.76 -19.21 14.64
C ASP A 67 -2.20 -19.46 14.20
N ARG A 68 -2.83 -18.47 13.56
CA ARG A 68 -4.21 -18.56 13.08
C ARG A 68 -4.23 -18.76 11.57
N PRO A 69 -5.14 -19.59 11.05
CA PRO A 69 -5.29 -19.73 9.61
C PRO A 69 -5.75 -18.41 9.02
N VAL A 70 -4.97 -17.90 8.08
CA VAL A 70 -5.32 -16.75 7.25
C VAL A 70 -5.24 -17.17 5.80
N THR A 71 -6.24 -16.75 5.04
CA THR A 71 -6.27 -16.94 3.59
C THR A 71 -5.90 -15.62 2.95
N ALA A 72 -4.93 -15.64 2.05
CA ALA A 72 -4.58 -14.49 1.23
C ALA A 72 -4.51 -14.87 -0.24
N GLN A 73 -4.61 -13.89 -1.13
CA GLN A 73 -4.46 -14.04 -2.57
C GLN A 73 -3.61 -12.90 -3.13
N VAL A 74 -2.67 -13.22 -4.01
CA VAL A 74 -1.94 -12.23 -4.80
C VAL A 74 -2.42 -12.31 -6.24
N ARG A 75 -2.68 -11.15 -6.85
CA ARG A 75 -2.96 -11.08 -8.27
C ARG A 75 -2.36 -9.83 -8.90
N TYR A 76 -2.21 -9.85 -10.20
CA TYR A 76 -1.85 -8.68 -10.99
C TYR A 76 -3.05 -8.28 -11.84
N LEU A 77 -3.61 -7.09 -11.59
CA LEU A 77 -4.80 -6.60 -12.28
C LEU A 77 -4.67 -5.09 -12.51
N ASN A 78 -5.11 -4.60 -13.67
CA ASN A 78 -5.08 -3.16 -13.99
C ASN A 78 -3.70 -2.51 -13.79
N ARG A 79 -2.64 -3.25 -14.12
CA ARG A 79 -1.23 -2.84 -13.99
C ARG A 79 -0.76 -2.62 -12.54
N ARG A 80 -1.47 -3.16 -11.56
CA ARG A 80 -1.12 -3.09 -10.13
C ARG A 80 -1.16 -4.49 -9.53
N TYR A 81 -0.28 -4.72 -8.56
CA TYR A 81 -0.38 -5.90 -7.72
C TYR A 81 -1.43 -5.67 -6.65
N GLU A 82 -2.23 -6.68 -6.38
CA GLU A 82 -3.19 -6.68 -5.28
C GLU A 82 -2.83 -7.83 -4.33
N VAL A 83 -2.64 -7.49 -3.05
CA VAL A 83 -2.58 -8.47 -1.96
C VAL A 83 -3.93 -8.44 -1.26
N ARG A 84 -4.72 -9.49 -1.46
CA ARG A 84 -6.04 -9.67 -0.88
C ARG A 84 -5.90 -10.55 0.36
N VAL A 85 -6.38 -10.08 1.51
CA VAL A 85 -6.26 -10.81 2.78
C VAL A 85 -7.65 -10.93 3.39
N VAL A 86 -8.03 -12.15 3.75
CA VAL A 86 -9.23 -12.40 4.55
C VAL A 86 -9.00 -11.85 5.96
N VAL A 87 -9.85 -10.93 6.37
CA VAL A 87 -9.82 -10.34 7.70
C VAL A 87 -11.11 -10.67 8.44
N ARG A 88 -11.06 -10.60 9.78
CA ARG A 88 -12.27 -10.72 10.59
C ARG A 88 -13.13 -9.49 10.42
N ALA A 89 -14.45 -9.66 10.47
CA ALA A 89 -15.38 -8.54 10.46
C ALA A 89 -15.02 -7.50 11.54
N GLY A 90 -14.94 -6.23 11.14
CA GLY A 90 -14.53 -5.10 11.98
C GLY A 90 -13.02 -4.83 11.97
N ALA A 91 -12.17 -5.75 11.51
CA ALA A 91 -10.72 -5.53 11.42
C ALA A 91 -10.37 -4.52 10.31
N GLU A 92 -11.18 -4.43 9.26
CA GLU A 92 -11.04 -3.47 8.17
C GLU A 92 -11.23 -2.01 8.61
N SER A 93 -11.91 -1.81 9.75
CA SER A 93 -12.21 -0.50 10.32
C SER A 93 -11.39 -0.19 11.59
N SER A 94 -11.07 -1.21 12.39
CA SER A 94 -10.40 -1.04 13.69
C SER A 94 -8.88 -0.87 13.61
N ILE A 95 -8.23 -1.34 12.56
CA ILE A 95 -6.79 -1.18 12.36
C ILE A 95 -6.51 0.10 11.56
N HIS A 96 -5.57 0.91 12.06
CA HIS A 96 -5.19 2.15 11.38
C HIS A 96 -4.64 1.87 9.96
N PRO A 97 -5.08 2.59 8.91
CA PRO A 97 -4.68 2.32 7.52
C PRO A 97 -3.17 2.30 7.27
N ARG A 98 -2.40 3.07 8.05
CA ARG A 98 -0.93 3.09 7.99
C ARG A 98 -0.30 1.69 8.20
N ALA A 99 -0.88 0.86 9.08
CA ALA A 99 -0.38 -0.50 9.30
C ALA A 99 -0.57 -1.37 8.05
N TRP A 100 -1.72 -1.25 7.38
CA TRP A 100 -1.98 -1.97 6.12
C TRP A 100 -1.10 -1.47 4.97
N ARG A 101 -0.85 -0.15 4.89
CA ARG A 101 0.08 0.41 3.90
C ARG A 101 1.50 -0.09 4.10
N ALA A 102 1.96 -0.25 5.34
CA ALA A 102 3.29 -0.79 5.63
C ALA A 102 3.47 -2.21 5.07
N ILE A 103 2.41 -3.03 5.10
CA ILE A 103 2.41 -4.36 4.47
C ILE A 103 2.53 -4.24 2.95
N GLY A 104 1.71 -3.37 2.33
CA GLY A 104 1.77 -3.10 0.89
C GLY A 104 3.16 -2.62 0.45
N GLU A 105 3.79 -1.73 1.22
CA GLU A 105 5.14 -1.25 0.96
C GLU A 105 6.20 -2.34 1.12
N ALA A 106 6.11 -3.17 2.17
CA ALA A 106 7.03 -4.27 2.37
C ALA A 106 6.97 -5.26 1.20
N VAL A 107 5.77 -5.62 0.76
CA VAL A 107 5.56 -6.51 -0.39
C VAL A 107 6.03 -5.85 -1.69
N SER A 108 5.72 -4.57 -1.89
CA SER A 108 6.15 -3.80 -3.07
C SER A 108 7.67 -3.82 -3.21
N ARG A 109 8.38 -3.48 -2.14
CA ARG A 109 9.84 -3.40 -2.11
C ARG A 109 10.50 -4.77 -2.22
N ASP A 110 10.03 -5.73 -1.42
CA ASP A 110 10.74 -7.00 -1.20
C ASP A 110 10.34 -8.08 -2.22
N CYS A 111 9.18 -7.95 -2.88
CA CYS A 111 8.66 -8.94 -3.85
C CYS A 111 8.54 -8.39 -5.27
N PHE A 112 8.19 -7.11 -5.44
CA PHE A 112 7.83 -6.56 -6.76
C PHE A 112 8.70 -5.38 -7.23
N ARG A 113 9.94 -5.27 -6.70
CA ARG A 113 10.93 -4.26 -7.11
C ARG A 113 10.41 -2.82 -7.07
N GLY A 114 9.57 -2.51 -6.09
CA GLY A 114 8.95 -1.20 -5.90
C GLY A 114 7.68 -0.96 -6.72
N SER A 115 7.14 -1.99 -7.41
CA SER A 115 5.85 -1.86 -8.10
C SER A 115 4.72 -1.64 -7.08
N PRO A 116 3.72 -0.79 -7.36
CA PRO A 116 2.61 -0.52 -6.44
C PRO A 116 1.82 -1.79 -6.07
N VAL A 117 1.56 -1.94 -4.77
CA VAL A 117 0.78 -3.06 -4.20
C VAL A 117 -0.38 -2.53 -3.37
N ASP A 118 -1.59 -2.71 -3.88
CA ASP A 118 -2.81 -2.40 -3.13
C ASP A 118 -3.11 -3.54 -2.15
N VAL A 119 -3.56 -3.21 -0.94
CA VAL A 119 -3.97 -4.20 0.05
C VAL A 119 -5.50 -4.22 0.13
N HIS A 120 -6.09 -5.35 -0.20
CA HIS A 120 -7.53 -5.56 -0.19
C HIS A 120 -7.93 -6.37 1.03
N LEU A 121 -8.68 -5.75 1.93
CA LEU A 121 -9.24 -6.42 3.10
C LEU A 121 -10.55 -7.07 2.68
N CYS A 122 -10.63 -8.38 2.83
CA CYS A 122 -11.73 -9.20 2.31
C CYS A 122 -12.44 -9.98 3.42
N ASP A 123 -13.66 -10.41 3.16
CA ASP A 123 -14.38 -11.38 3.98
C ASP A 123 -13.90 -12.83 3.72
N GLU A 124 -14.55 -13.80 4.37
CA GLU A 124 -14.23 -15.23 4.25
C GLU A 124 -14.43 -15.78 2.83
N GLN A 125 -15.24 -15.13 2.01
CA GLN A 125 -15.52 -15.48 0.62
C GLN A 125 -14.60 -14.73 -0.36
N MET A 126 -13.57 -14.03 0.13
CA MET A 126 -12.68 -13.17 -0.67
C MET A 126 -13.40 -11.99 -1.35
N ALA A 127 -14.58 -11.58 -0.90
CA ALA A 127 -15.21 -10.34 -1.33
C ALA A 127 -14.54 -9.15 -0.63
N THR A 128 -14.18 -8.12 -1.39
CA THR A 128 -13.43 -6.97 -0.86
C THR A 128 -14.34 -6.07 -0.02
N LEU A 129 -14.00 -5.91 1.25
CA LEU A 129 -14.64 -5.01 2.20
C LEU A 129 -14.03 -3.60 2.11
N ARG A 130 -12.70 -3.51 1.95
CA ARG A 130 -11.97 -2.24 1.89
C ARG A 130 -10.70 -2.38 1.05
N VAL A 131 -10.40 -1.36 0.25
CA VAL A 131 -9.12 -1.24 -0.46
C VAL A 131 -8.25 -0.21 0.25
N ILE A 132 -7.01 -0.60 0.54
CA ILE A 132 -5.94 0.29 1.00
C ILE A 132 -5.01 0.50 -0.19
N PRO A 133 -5.10 1.65 -0.88
CA PRO A 133 -4.27 1.91 -2.04
C PRO A 133 -2.80 1.99 -1.63
N PHE A 134 -1.91 1.58 -2.53
CA PHE A 134 -0.48 1.77 -2.38
C PHE A 134 -0.15 3.26 -2.31
N GLU A 135 0.33 3.67 -1.16
CA GLU A 135 0.98 4.95 -0.91
C GLU A 135 2.25 4.65 -0.12
N PRO A 136 3.43 5.10 -0.57
CA PRO A 136 4.67 4.92 0.18
C PRO A 136 4.52 5.45 1.61
N VAL A 137 4.84 4.65 2.63
CA VAL A 137 4.79 5.08 4.03
C VAL A 137 5.96 6.01 4.27
N ARG A 138 5.67 7.31 4.26
CA ARG A 138 6.66 8.32 4.59
C ARG A 138 6.91 8.34 6.11
N PRO A 139 8.15 8.58 6.55
CA PRO A 139 8.45 8.81 7.97
C PRO A 139 7.73 10.07 8.49
N ASP A 140 7.58 10.15 9.80
CA ASP A 140 7.03 11.34 10.45
C ASP A 140 7.97 12.53 10.23
N LEU A 141 7.39 13.71 9.94
CA LEU A 141 8.18 14.92 9.76
C LEU A 141 8.86 15.31 11.08
N PRO A 142 10.21 15.40 11.15
CA PRO A 142 10.94 15.74 12.37
C PRO A 142 10.91 17.25 12.62
N VAL A 143 9.71 17.82 12.67
CA VAL A 143 9.46 19.23 12.98
C VAL A 143 8.50 19.28 14.16
N ARG A 144 8.82 20.08 15.17
CA ARG A 144 7.92 20.40 16.26
C ARG A 144 7.37 21.81 16.04
N VAL A 145 6.05 21.95 16.09
CA VAL A 145 5.38 23.25 16.04
C VAL A 145 4.90 23.61 17.44
N THR A 146 5.32 24.76 17.94
CA THR A 146 4.81 25.34 19.19
C THR A 146 4.25 26.73 18.94
N LEU A 147 3.21 27.10 19.66
CA LEU A 147 2.63 28.44 19.59
C LEU A 147 2.96 29.20 20.87
N ARG A 148 3.35 30.47 20.71
CA ARG A 148 3.57 31.40 21.82
C ARG A 148 2.91 32.74 21.56
N ARG A 149 2.66 33.50 22.62
CA ARG A 149 2.24 34.91 22.49
C ARG A 149 3.39 35.75 21.92
N SER A 150 3.05 36.68 21.04
CA SER A 150 3.97 37.72 20.57
C SER A 150 4.35 38.66 21.71
N ALA A 151 5.55 39.26 21.63
CA ALA A 151 6.04 40.19 22.66
C ALA A 151 5.15 41.45 22.78
N GLY A 152 4.48 41.85 21.69
CA GLY A 152 3.52 42.96 21.66
C GLY A 152 2.09 42.59 22.07
N GLY A 153 1.84 41.36 22.52
CA GLY A 153 0.58 40.94 23.17
C GLY A 153 -0.64 40.71 22.27
N GLY A 154 -0.60 41.11 20.99
CA GLY A 154 -1.77 41.10 20.10
C GLY A 154 -1.96 39.86 19.23
N SER A 155 -0.96 38.98 19.09
CA SER A 155 -1.04 37.81 18.21
C SER A 155 -0.26 36.61 18.73
N LEU A 156 -0.51 35.44 18.13
CA LEU A 156 0.33 34.26 18.28
C LEU A 156 1.49 34.28 17.28
N VAL A 157 2.55 33.56 17.62
CA VAL A 157 3.72 33.26 16.80
C VAL A 157 3.89 31.75 16.79
N ALA A 158 3.95 31.15 15.61
CA ALA A 158 4.30 29.76 15.45
C ALA A 158 5.82 29.61 15.39
N GLN A 159 6.35 28.69 16.18
CA GLN A 159 7.76 28.33 16.21
C GLN A 159 7.91 26.94 15.58
N TYR A 160 8.66 26.86 14.50
CA TYR A 160 8.97 25.63 13.79
C TYR A 160 10.37 25.20 14.19
N ARG A 161 10.47 24.16 15.02
CA ARG A 161 11.74 23.58 15.42
C ARG A 161 12.04 22.35 14.56
N ASN A 162 13.14 22.39 13.82
CA ASN A 162 13.65 21.21 13.14
C ASN A 162 14.40 20.32 14.14
N GLU A 163 13.97 19.09 14.32
CA GLU A 163 14.58 18.13 15.24
C GLU A 163 15.62 17.24 14.55
N SER A 164 15.79 17.37 13.23
CA SER A 164 16.79 16.62 12.47
C SER A 164 18.15 17.32 12.43
N ALA A 165 19.17 16.57 11.99
CA ALA A 165 20.52 17.07 11.73
C ALA A 165 20.70 17.65 10.31
N ARG A 166 19.63 17.72 9.50
CA ARG A 166 19.68 18.22 8.12
C ARG A 166 18.81 19.47 7.97
N THR A 167 19.14 20.30 7.00
CA THR A 167 18.26 21.42 6.60
C THR A 167 16.99 20.85 5.98
N LEU A 168 15.84 21.41 6.32
CA LEU A 168 14.55 21.03 5.75
C LEU A 168 13.91 22.24 5.06
N SER A 169 13.49 22.07 3.81
CA SER A 169 12.65 23.06 3.12
C SER A 169 11.21 22.55 3.16
N VAL A 170 10.39 23.12 4.03
CA VAL A 170 9.02 22.68 4.25
C VAL A 170 8.02 23.67 3.65
N ALA A 171 6.88 23.17 3.18
CA ALA A 171 5.74 24.02 2.86
C ALA A 171 4.85 24.13 4.10
N VAL A 172 4.71 25.34 4.64
CA VAL A 172 3.80 25.64 5.75
C VAL A 172 2.53 26.22 5.18
N THR A 173 1.39 25.62 5.51
CA THR A 173 0.07 26.06 5.11
C THR A 173 -0.77 26.36 6.34
N VAL A 174 -1.33 27.56 6.42
CA VAL A 174 -2.36 27.90 7.41
C VAL A 174 -3.71 27.89 6.72
N ARG A 175 -4.70 27.31 7.40
CA ARG A 175 -6.09 27.26 6.94
C ARG A 175 -7.02 27.70 8.06
N ASN A 176 -7.93 28.61 7.74
CA ASN A 176 -9.08 28.90 8.57
C ASN A 176 -10.27 28.05 8.08
N PRO A 177 -10.72 27.05 8.85
CA PRO A 177 -11.79 26.16 8.41
C PRO A 177 -13.14 26.88 8.30
N THR A 178 -13.37 27.94 9.08
CA THR A 178 -14.63 28.70 9.11
C THR A 178 -14.82 29.58 7.87
N THR A 179 -13.75 30.25 7.42
CA THR A 179 -13.82 31.15 6.25
C THR A 179 -13.33 30.50 4.97
N GLY A 180 -12.69 29.33 5.06
CA GLY A 180 -12.04 28.66 3.94
C GLY A 180 -10.74 29.33 3.48
N ALA A 181 -10.32 30.43 4.12
CA ALA A 181 -9.07 31.12 3.77
C ALA A 181 -7.86 30.22 4.01
N SER A 182 -6.92 30.22 3.07
CA SER A 182 -5.66 29.48 3.21
C SER A 182 -4.49 30.26 2.64
N ARG A 183 -3.31 30.10 3.26
CA ARG A 183 -2.05 30.67 2.81
C ARG A 183 -0.96 29.61 2.95
N SER A 184 -0.12 29.49 1.93
CA SER A 184 1.02 28.57 1.92
C SER A 184 2.32 29.31 1.65
N THR A 185 3.42 28.92 2.31
CA THR A 185 4.78 29.44 2.05
C THR A 185 5.82 28.36 2.25
N ALA A 186 6.92 28.46 1.50
CA ALA A 186 8.12 27.69 1.80
C ALA A 186 8.86 28.30 2.99
N VAL A 187 9.31 27.46 3.92
CA VAL A 187 10.13 27.82 5.08
C VAL A 187 11.36 26.92 5.10
N VAL A 188 12.54 27.53 5.19
CA VAL A 188 13.80 26.80 5.33
C VAL A 188 14.14 26.70 6.82
N LEU A 189 14.17 25.48 7.34
CA LEU A 189 14.50 25.19 8.73
C LEU A 189 15.94 24.67 8.82
N ALA A 190 16.82 25.44 9.45
CA ALA A 190 18.19 25.03 9.71
C ALA A 190 18.26 23.76 10.59
N PRO A 191 19.32 22.94 10.51
CA PRO A 191 19.52 21.77 11.37
C PRO A 191 19.40 22.15 12.85
N ARG A 192 18.59 21.42 13.62
CA ARG A 192 18.33 21.70 15.06
C ARG A 192 17.85 23.13 15.37
N GLY A 193 17.51 23.91 14.34
CA GLY A 193 17.16 25.32 14.42
C GLY A 193 15.70 25.56 14.74
N VAL A 194 15.38 26.82 15.02
CA VAL A 194 14.02 27.31 15.19
C VAL A 194 13.79 28.47 14.25
N THR A 195 12.68 28.43 13.52
CA THR A 195 12.20 29.56 12.72
C THR A 195 10.85 29.99 13.25
N GLU A 196 10.64 31.29 13.37
CA GLU A 196 9.40 31.85 13.86
C GLU A 196 8.66 32.58 12.73
N HIS A 197 7.35 32.39 12.67
CA HIS A 197 6.47 33.20 11.82
C HIS A 197 5.27 33.64 12.66
N GLY A 198 4.86 34.89 12.49
CA GLY A 198 3.76 35.52 13.19
C GLY A 198 3.22 36.72 12.44
N TRP A 199 2.63 37.66 13.18
CA TRP A 199 1.98 38.83 12.62
C TRP A 199 2.92 39.69 11.76
N ALA A 200 4.19 39.84 12.14
CA ALA A 200 5.17 40.65 11.42
C ALA A 200 5.45 40.13 10.00
N GLU A 201 5.31 38.82 9.79
CA GLU A 201 5.46 38.16 8.50
C GLU A 201 4.13 38.10 7.71
N GLY A 202 3.07 38.69 8.27
CA GLY A 202 1.71 38.70 7.72
C GLY A 202 0.90 37.44 8.05
N TRP A 203 1.24 36.72 9.13
CA TRP A 203 0.57 35.49 9.55
C TRP A 203 -0.19 35.71 10.87
N PRO A 204 -1.42 36.27 10.83
CA PRO A 204 -2.24 36.37 12.02
C PRO A 204 -2.90 35.01 12.29
N TYR A 205 -2.27 34.17 13.12
CA TYR A 205 -2.89 32.93 13.59
C TYR A 205 -4.08 33.26 14.50
N ARG A 206 -5.21 32.60 14.25
CA ARG A 206 -6.44 32.69 15.04
C ARG A 206 -6.77 31.34 15.66
N SER A 207 -7.41 31.37 16.82
CA SER A 207 -7.95 30.14 17.42
C SER A 207 -8.87 29.42 16.42
N GLY A 208 -8.68 28.11 16.30
CA GLY A 208 -9.37 27.27 15.33
C GLY A 208 -8.73 27.19 13.94
N ASP A 209 -7.68 27.98 13.65
CA ASP A 209 -6.88 27.76 12.45
C ASP A 209 -6.13 26.41 12.54
N THR A 210 -5.76 25.86 11.39
CA THR A 210 -4.91 24.67 11.29
C THR A 210 -3.61 25.02 10.57
N ILE A 211 -2.49 24.61 11.14
CA ILE A 211 -1.15 24.71 10.55
C ILE A 211 -0.79 23.32 10.02
N ALA A 212 -0.61 23.20 8.70
CA ALA A 212 -0.06 22.01 8.05
C ALA A 212 1.38 22.26 7.62
N VAL A 213 2.30 21.39 7.99
CA VAL A 213 3.71 21.43 7.58
C VAL A 213 3.99 20.21 6.71
N ALA A 214 4.28 20.44 5.44
CA ALA A 214 4.48 19.40 4.45
C ALA A 214 5.93 19.38 3.92
N HIS A 215 6.41 18.18 3.62
CA HIS A 215 7.68 17.94 2.95
C HIS A 215 7.53 16.71 2.04
N ALA A 216 8.21 16.67 0.90
CA ALA A 216 8.05 15.60 -0.09
C ALA A 216 8.31 14.19 0.50
N ASP A 217 9.36 14.09 1.32
CA ASP A 217 9.84 12.83 1.91
C ASP A 217 9.14 12.42 3.22
N TYR A 218 8.24 13.25 3.79
CA TYR A 218 7.67 13.01 5.12
C TYR A 218 6.14 13.02 5.11
N GLU A 219 5.54 12.42 6.13
CA GLU A 219 4.12 12.59 6.42
C GLU A 219 3.85 14.05 6.84
N THR A 220 2.72 14.61 6.39
CA THR A 220 2.36 16.00 6.70
C THR A 220 1.99 16.11 8.17
N LEU A 221 2.58 17.08 8.86
CA LEU A 221 2.27 17.39 10.26
C LEU A 221 1.15 18.42 10.31
N GLU A 222 0.05 18.13 10.99
CA GLU A 222 -1.04 19.08 11.21
C GLU A 222 -1.16 19.43 12.70
N VAL A 223 -1.29 20.73 12.99
CA VAL A 223 -1.41 21.27 14.34
C VAL A 223 -2.53 22.30 14.39
N ALA A 224 -3.49 22.09 15.30
CA ALA A 224 -4.55 23.06 15.56
C ALA A 224 -4.02 24.25 16.38
N VAL A 225 -4.43 25.45 16.00
CA VAL A 225 -4.18 26.67 16.78
C VAL A 225 -5.22 26.73 17.91
N PRO A 226 -4.78 26.81 19.18
CA PRO A 226 -5.67 26.84 20.34
C PRO A 226 -6.51 28.11 20.39
#